data_AF-A0A847V2B5-F1
#
_entry.id   AF-A0A847V2B5-F1
#
_cell.length_a   1.000
_cell.length_b   1.000
_cell.length_c   1.000
_cell.angle_alpha   90.00
_cell.angle_beta   90.00
_cell.angle_gamma   90.00
#
_symmetry.space_group_name_H-M   'P 1'
#
loop_
_entity.id
_entity.type
_entity.pdbx_description
1 polymer ?
#
loop_
_entity_poly.entity_id
_entity_poly.type
_entity_poly.pdbx_seq_one_letter_code
_entity_poly.pdbx_strand_id
1 'polypeptide(L)'
;MTRCVFVLDLFNGSAVHAVRGEREKYKPIEEMSKIVGSSDPLSILDLLRPKEVYVADLDRIMGGGENLDLIGEIARRAETMADIGISSKDELDLLPPSVKPVLGTETGSLSLIERASAERKVVVSIDLIGGEVLSRDPALKIPPLDLIRKLNPLPIREVILLSLDRVGTSLGLDEVFLREASDLSDHPLLLGGGVR
;
A
#
# COMPACT_ATOMS: atom_id res chain seq x y z
N MET A 1 12.52 2.52 15.94
CA MET A 1 11.71 1.37 16.40
C MET A 1 11.15 0.71 15.14
N THR A 2 11.25 -0.60 15.01
CA THR A 2 10.72 -1.34 13.84
C THR A 2 9.29 -1.80 14.14
N ARG A 3 8.39 -1.70 13.17
CA ARG A 3 7.03 -2.26 13.25
C ARG A 3 6.73 -3.13 12.04
N CYS A 4 5.86 -4.12 12.23
CA CYS A 4 5.39 -5.02 11.18
C CYS A 4 3.92 -4.71 10.89
N VAL A 5 3.55 -4.59 9.62
CA VAL A 5 2.20 -4.30 9.14
C VAL A 5 1.67 -5.55 8.44
N PHE A 6 0.47 -5.98 8.82
CA PHE A 6 -0.18 -7.12 8.16
C PHE A 6 -0.78 -6.66 6.83
N VAL A 7 -0.52 -7.38 5.74
CA VAL A 7 -0.94 -6.96 4.39
C VAL A 7 -2.07 -7.85 3.91
N LEU A 8 -3.11 -7.23 3.36
CA LEU A 8 -4.23 -7.90 2.69
C LEU A 8 -4.42 -7.30 1.28
N ASP A 9 -4.24 -8.13 0.26
CA ASP A 9 -4.64 -7.80 -1.09
C ASP A 9 -6.04 -8.35 -1.34
N LEU A 10 -7.00 -7.49 -1.67
CA LEU A 10 -8.40 -7.87 -1.89
C LEU A 10 -8.70 -7.96 -3.37
N PHE A 11 -9.24 -9.10 -3.81
CA PHE A 11 -9.74 -9.30 -5.16
C PHE A 11 -11.03 -10.12 -5.13
N ASN A 12 -12.10 -9.62 -5.75
CA ASN A 12 -13.46 -10.15 -5.67
C ASN A 12 -13.92 -10.47 -4.24
N GLY A 13 -13.66 -9.56 -3.29
CA GLY A 13 -14.02 -9.72 -1.87
C GLY A 13 -13.20 -10.74 -1.08
N SER A 14 -12.16 -11.34 -1.68
CA SER A 14 -11.32 -12.36 -1.04
C SER A 14 -9.88 -11.86 -0.88
N ALA A 15 -9.20 -12.31 0.17
CA ALA A 15 -7.77 -12.13 0.36
C ALA A 15 -7.00 -13.03 -0.63
N VAL A 16 -6.14 -12.42 -1.45
CA VAL A 16 -5.34 -13.11 -2.45
C VAL A 16 -3.85 -13.00 -2.17
N HIS A 17 -3.08 -13.94 -2.71
CA HIS A 17 -1.63 -13.86 -2.74
C HIS A 17 -1.16 -13.06 -3.95
N ALA A 18 -0.76 -11.79 -3.73
CA ALA A 18 -0.14 -10.99 -4.77
C ALA A 18 1.26 -11.50 -5.11
N VAL A 19 1.55 -11.60 -6.41
CA VAL A 19 2.84 -12.05 -6.94
C VAL A 19 3.32 -11.04 -7.99
N ARG A 20 4.39 -10.30 -7.69
CA ARG A 20 5.12 -9.44 -8.63
C ARG A 20 4.30 -8.41 -9.43
N GLY A 21 3.11 -8.04 -8.96
CA GLY A 21 2.18 -7.22 -9.76
C GLY A 21 1.54 -7.96 -10.94
N GLU A 22 1.78 -9.26 -11.10
CA GLU A 22 1.25 -10.16 -12.14
C GLU A 22 -0.16 -10.60 -11.74
N ARG A 23 -1.12 -9.67 -11.82
CA ARG A 23 -2.48 -9.79 -11.27
C ARG A 23 -3.24 -11.00 -11.80
N GLU A 24 -2.92 -11.46 -13.01
CA GLU A 24 -3.49 -12.68 -13.63
C GLU A 24 -3.09 -13.98 -12.92
N LYS A 25 -2.08 -13.94 -12.04
CA LYS A 25 -1.58 -15.10 -11.29
C LYS A 25 -2.07 -15.14 -9.84
N TYR A 26 -2.87 -14.16 -9.43
CA TYR A 26 -3.29 -14.03 -8.05
C TYR A 26 -4.27 -15.15 -7.72
N LYS A 27 -4.08 -15.75 -6.54
CA LYS A 27 -4.87 -16.88 -6.05
C LYS A 27 -5.37 -16.62 -4.64
N PRO A 28 -6.52 -17.19 -4.25
CA PRO A 28 -6.99 -17.16 -2.86
C PRO A 28 -5.89 -17.60 -1.90
N ILE A 29 -5.70 -16.85 -0.81
CA ILE A 29 -4.60 -17.09 0.13
C ILE A 29 -4.69 -18.46 0.82
N GLU A 30 -5.90 -19.02 0.96
CA GLU A 30 -6.13 -20.35 1.55
C GLU A 30 -5.46 -21.48 0.77
N GLU A 31 -5.22 -21.33 -0.54
CA GLU A 31 -4.56 -22.37 -1.35
C GLU A 31 -3.08 -22.52 -1.00
N MET A 32 -2.46 -21.50 -0.40
CA MET A 32 -1.02 -21.44 -0.14
C MET A 32 -0.67 -21.30 1.34
N SER A 33 -1.57 -20.75 2.15
CA SER A 33 -1.31 -20.50 3.56
C SER A 33 -1.26 -21.79 4.38
N LYS A 34 -0.33 -21.83 5.33
CA LYS A 34 -0.25 -22.87 6.37
C LYS A 34 -0.88 -22.44 7.69
N ILE A 35 -1.36 -21.20 7.77
CA ILE A 35 -1.85 -20.57 9.01
C ILE A 35 -3.36 -20.34 8.92
N VAL A 36 -3.84 -19.85 7.78
CA VAL A 36 -5.26 -19.57 7.56
C VAL A 36 -5.83 -20.56 6.55
N GLY A 37 -7.01 -21.10 6.85
CA GLY A 37 -7.73 -22.04 5.97
C GLY A 37 -8.91 -21.40 5.23
N SER A 38 -8.96 -20.07 5.19
CA SER A 38 -10.00 -19.29 4.51
C SER A 38 -9.38 -18.06 3.87
N SER A 39 -9.92 -17.66 2.74
CA SER A 39 -9.60 -16.41 2.06
C SER A 39 -10.56 -15.26 2.41
N ASP A 40 -11.49 -15.45 3.34
CA ASP A 40 -12.32 -14.38 3.87
C ASP A 40 -11.48 -13.43 4.75
N PRO A 41 -11.33 -12.14 4.39
CA PRO A 41 -10.49 -11.20 5.12
C PRO A 41 -10.91 -11.03 6.59
N LEU A 42 -12.22 -11.07 6.88
CA LEU A 42 -12.70 -10.88 8.26
C LEU A 42 -12.35 -12.08 9.14
N SER A 43 -12.55 -13.31 8.64
CA SER A 43 -12.12 -14.53 9.31
C SER A 43 -10.61 -14.56 9.56
N ILE A 44 -9.80 -14.09 8.59
CA ILE A 44 -8.34 -13.97 8.75
C ILE A 44 -8.01 -13.01 9.90
N LEU A 45 -8.64 -11.83 9.94
CA LEU A 45 -8.39 -10.84 10.99
C LEU A 45 -8.88 -11.30 12.36
N ASP A 46 -10.01 -11.98 12.45
CA ASP A 46 -10.55 -12.48 13.72
C ASP A 46 -9.64 -13.57 14.33
N LEU A 47 -8.98 -14.36 13.47
CA LEU A 47 -7.99 -15.38 13.85
C LEU A 47 -6.63 -14.78 14.24
N LEU A 48 -6.06 -13.91 13.40
CA LEU A 48 -4.69 -13.41 13.57
C LEU A 48 -4.60 -12.16 14.45
N ARG A 49 -5.67 -11.38 14.54
CA ARG A 49 -5.81 -10.15 15.33
C ARG A 49 -4.61 -9.18 15.19
N PRO A 50 -4.20 -8.83 13.96
CA PRO A 50 -3.11 -7.89 13.77
C PRO A 50 -3.49 -6.51 14.32
N LYS A 51 -2.53 -5.80 14.90
CA LYS A 51 -2.75 -4.43 15.39
C LYS A 51 -3.00 -3.45 14.23
N GLU A 52 -2.25 -3.60 13.15
CA GLU A 52 -2.25 -2.71 12.00
C GLU A 52 -2.27 -3.50 10.71
N VAL A 53 -3.08 -3.03 9.76
CA VAL A 53 -3.31 -3.67 8.46
C VAL A 53 -3.11 -2.65 7.35
N TYR A 54 -2.43 -3.06 6.29
CA TYR A 54 -2.48 -2.44 4.97
C TYR A 54 -3.41 -3.26 4.09
N VAL A 55 -4.35 -2.58 3.42
CA VAL A 55 -5.29 -3.22 2.50
C VAL A 55 -5.14 -2.60 1.11
N ALA A 56 -4.97 -3.42 0.07
CA ALA A 56 -5.09 -2.99 -1.31
C ALA A 56 -6.40 -3.49 -1.92
N ASP A 57 -7.24 -2.57 -2.40
CA ASP A 57 -8.45 -2.88 -3.17
C ASP A 57 -8.07 -3.08 -4.64
N LEU A 58 -7.70 -4.31 -5.01
CA LEU A 58 -7.24 -4.59 -6.36
C LEU A 58 -8.35 -4.44 -7.38
N ASP A 59 -9.60 -4.73 -7.01
CA ASP A 59 -10.76 -4.53 -7.89
C ASP A 59 -10.87 -3.06 -8.30
N ARG A 60 -10.72 -2.14 -7.34
CA ARG A 60 -10.79 -0.71 -7.63
C ARG A 60 -9.57 -0.20 -8.37
N ILE A 61 -8.36 -0.62 -7.98
CA ILE A 61 -7.11 -0.27 -8.67
C ILE A 61 -7.13 -0.77 -10.14
N MET A 62 -7.82 -1.88 -10.42
CA MET A 62 -8.00 -2.43 -11.77
C MET A 62 -9.21 -1.87 -12.52
N GLY A 63 -10.10 -1.12 -11.86
CA GLY A 63 -11.35 -0.63 -12.43
C GLY A 63 -12.42 -1.72 -12.66
N GLY A 64 -12.33 -2.85 -11.95
CA GLY A 64 -13.23 -4.00 -12.05
C GLY A 64 -14.33 -4.08 -11.00
N GLY A 65 -14.28 -3.24 -9.96
CA GLY A 65 -15.22 -3.26 -8.84
C GLY A 65 -14.70 -2.46 -7.65
N GLU A 66 -15.24 -2.70 -6.46
CA GLU A 66 -14.76 -2.09 -5.21
C GLU A 66 -15.08 -2.95 -4.00
N ASN A 67 -14.28 -2.83 -2.94
CA ASN A 67 -14.41 -3.54 -1.67
C ASN A 67 -14.58 -2.56 -0.48
N LEU A 68 -15.17 -1.39 -0.71
CA LEU A 68 -15.24 -0.30 0.28
C LEU A 68 -15.93 -0.69 1.59
N ASP A 69 -17.07 -1.38 1.51
CA ASP A 69 -17.80 -1.87 2.71
C ASP A 69 -16.94 -2.84 3.52
N LEU A 70 -16.24 -3.76 2.84
CA LEU A 70 -15.34 -4.72 3.46
C LEU A 70 -14.13 -4.03 4.11
N ILE A 71 -13.58 -3.00 3.48
CA ILE A 71 -12.52 -2.16 4.08
C ILE A 71 -13.05 -1.47 5.34
N GLY A 72 -14.31 -1.01 5.33
CA GLY A 72 -15.00 -0.49 6.51
C GLY A 72 -15.10 -1.52 7.64
N GLU A 73 -15.42 -2.77 7.34
CA GLU A 73 -15.44 -3.88 8.30
C GLU A 73 -14.05 -4.21 8.87
N ILE A 74 -13.02 -4.19 8.02
CA ILE A 74 -11.61 -4.40 8.40
C ILE A 74 -11.16 -3.30 9.37
N ALA A 75 -11.51 -2.04 9.09
CA ALA A 75 -11.15 -0.88 9.92
C ALA A 75 -11.79 -0.89 11.32
N ARG A 76 -12.79 -1.74 11.57
CA ARG A 76 -13.35 -1.95 12.92
C ARG A 76 -12.56 -2.97 13.76
N ARG A 77 -11.67 -3.74 13.13
CA ARG A 77 -10.88 -4.80 13.76
C ARG A 77 -9.43 -4.42 13.99
N ALA A 78 -8.87 -3.56 13.14
CA ALA A 78 -7.47 -3.14 13.20
C ALA A 78 -7.28 -1.68 12.75
N GLU A 79 -6.13 -1.09 13.09
CA GLU A 79 -5.73 0.18 12.48
C GLU A 79 -5.46 -0.04 11.00
N THR A 80 -6.17 0.66 10.11
CA THR A 80 -6.12 0.37 8.67
C THR A 80 -5.49 1.50 7.87
N MET A 81 -4.55 1.13 7.00
CA MET A 81 -4.17 1.88 5.80
C MET A 81 -4.83 1.22 4.59
N ALA A 82 -5.42 1.99 3.69
CA ALA A 82 -6.09 1.44 2.52
C ALA A 82 -5.65 2.14 1.23
N ASP A 83 -5.14 1.35 0.29
CA ASP A 83 -4.96 1.75 -1.10
C ASP A 83 -6.18 1.31 -1.91
N ILE A 84 -6.93 2.30 -2.39
CA ILE A 84 -8.11 2.09 -3.22
C ILE A 84 -7.92 2.65 -4.63
N GLY A 85 -6.67 2.93 -5.04
CA GLY A 85 -6.37 3.51 -6.34
C GLY A 85 -6.84 4.96 -6.49
N ILE A 86 -6.74 5.75 -5.42
CA ILE A 86 -7.22 7.14 -5.37
C ILE A 86 -6.53 7.97 -6.45
N SER A 87 -7.33 8.45 -7.40
CA SER A 87 -6.90 9.24 -8.56
C SER A 87 -7.44 10.66 -8.54
N SER A 88 -8.42 10.93 -7.67
CA SER A 88 -8.94 12.27 -7.43
C SER A 88 -9.15 12.52 -5.94
N LYS A 89 -9.18 13.80 -5.57
CA LYS A 89 -9.26 14.21 -4.17
C LYS A 89 -10.59 13.78 -3.51
N ASP A 90 -11.68 13.81 -4.25
CA ASP A 90 -13.01 13.50 -3.71
C ASP A 90 -13.14 12.01 -3.33
N GLU A 91 -12.28 11.15 -3.89
CA GLU A 91 -12.23 9.72 -3.52
C GLU A 91 -11.66 9.47 -2.13
N LEU A 92 -11.03 10.47 -1.50
CA LEU A 92 -10.61 10.37 -0.09
C LEU A 92 -11.82 10.10 0.81
N ASP A 93 -12.98 10.67 0.50
CA ASP A 93 -14.19 10.56 1.32
C ASP A 93 -14.89 9.19 1.21
N LEU A 94 -14.47 8.36 0.26
CA LEU A 94 -14.92 6.97 0.16
C LEU A 94 -14.40 6.11 1.32
N LEU A 95 -13.29 6.51 1.94
CA LEU A 95 -12.69 5.82 3.08
C LEU A 95 -13.17 6.45 4.39
N PRO A 96 -13.68 5.65 5.36
CA PRO A 96 -14.08 6.14 6.67
C PRO A 96 -12.97 6.96 7.34
N PRO A 97 -13.28 8.01 8.14
CA PRO A 97 -12.24 8.88 8.73
C PRO A 97 -11.16 8.15 9.56
N SER A 98 -11.47 6.97 10.10
CA SER A 98 -10.54 6.12 10.85
C SER A 98 -9.48 5.43 9.99
N VAL A 99 -9.72 5.28 8.69
CA VAL A 99 -8.79 4.68 7.74
C VAL A 99 -7.74 5.71 7.32
N LYS A 100 -6.50 5.30 7.06
CA LYS A 100 -5.46 6.17 6.51
C LYS A 100 -5.40 5.90 4.98
N PRO A 101 -5.77 6.86 4.12
CA PRO A 101 -5.70 6.65 2.68
C PRO A 101 -4.25 6.52 2.24
N VAL A 102 -4.00 5.53 1.39
CA VAL A 102 -2.73 5.37 0.69
C VAL A 102 -2.89 5.98 -0.70
N LEU A 103 -1.94 6.85 -1.06
CA LEU A 103 -1.81 7.43 -2.39
C LEU A 103 -0.60 6.77 -3.06
N GLY A 104 -0.86 5.80 -3.93
CA GLY A 104 0.17 5.16 -4.75
C GLY A 104 0.64 6.07 -5.88
N THR A 105 1.93 6.02 -6.21
CA THR A 105 2.47 6.74 -7.36
C THR A 105 1.96 6.19 -8.69
N GLU A 106 1.52 4.92 -8.75
CA GLU A 106 0.91 4.30 -9.93
C GLU A 106 -0.37 5.04 -10.38
N THR A 107 -1.22 5.44 -9.43
CA THR A 107 -2.56 5.99 -9.66
C THR A 107 -2.66 7.48 -9.38
N GLY A 108 -1.91 8.00 -8.41
CA GLY A 108 -1.93 9.39 -7.99
C GLY A 108 -1.00 10.31 -8.79
N SER A 109 -1.30 11.62 -8.72
CA SER A 109 -0.42 12.70 -9.19
C SER A 109 0.25 13.41 -8.02
N LEU A 110 1.34 14.13 -8.29
CA LEU A 110 1.98 14.99 -7.27
C LEU A 110 0.98 16.02 -6.72
N SER A 111 0.20 16.64 -7.60
CA SER A 111 -0.81 17.63 -7.22
C SER A 111 -1.93 17.04 -6.34
N LEU A 112 -2.29 15.76 -6.55
CA LEU A 112 -3.22 15.05 -5.70
C LEU A 112 -2.61 14.83 -4.30
N ILE A 113 -1.36 14.36 -4.23
CA ILE A 113 -0.65 14.14 -2.97
C ILE A 113 -0.56 15.43 -2.15
N GLU A 114 -0.18 16.54 -2.78
CA GLU A 114 -0.11 17.87 -2.15
C GLU A 114 -1.48 18.29 -1.58
N ARG A 115 -2.55 18.18 -2.36
CA ARG A 115 -3.90 18.58 -1.94
C ARG A 115 -4.48 17.67 -0.87
N ALA A 116 -4.27 16.36 -0.99
CA ALA A 116 -4.81 15.36 -0.08
C ALA A 116 -4.11 15.40 1.28
N SER A 117 -2.79 15.55 1.29
CA SER A 117 -2.01 15.64 2.53
C SER A 117 -2.36 16.86 3.38
N ALA A 118 -2.79 17.97 2.75
CA ALA A 118 -3.26 19.15 3.46
C ALA A 118 -4.57 18.94 4.24
N GLU A 119 -5.36 17.91 3.90
CA GLU A 119 -6.69 17.69 4.49
C GLU A 119 -6.77 16.47 5.38
N ARG A 120 -6.00 15.43 5.07
CA ARG A 120 -6.02 14.17 5.79
C ARG A 120 -4.61 13.65 5.98
N LYS A 121 -4.42 12.89 7.05
CA LYS A 121 -3.16 12.14 7.28
C LYS A 121 -3.07 10.99 6.27
N VAL A 122 -2.55 11.29 5.09
CA VAL A 122 -2.34 10.32 4.01
C VAL A 122 -1.00 9.61 4.15
N VAL A 123 -0.95 8.39 3.62
CA VAL A 123 0.27 7.61 3.41
C VAL A 123 0.59 7.70 1.92
N VAL A 124 1.86 7.89 1.56
CA VAL A 124 2.27 7.88 0.13
C VAL A 124 2.99 6.57 -0.15
N SER A 125 2.52 5.79 -1.13
CA SER A 125 3.25 4.61 -1.61
C SER A 125 4.04 4.98 -2.86
N ILE A 126 5.37 4.91 -2.77
CA ILE A 126 6.27 4.99 -3.91
C ILE A 126 6.42 3.58 -4.46
N ASP A 127 5.77 3.34 -5.58
CA ASP A 127 5.78 2.04 -6.26
C ASP A 127 7.01 1.96 -7.15
N LEU A 128 7.84 0.94 -6.95
CA LEU A 128 9.11 0.75 -7.64
C LEU A 128 9.06 -0.51 -8.50
N ILE A 129 9.58 -0.39 -9.72
CA ILE A 129 9.84 -1.53 -10.60
C ILE A 129 11.24 -1.42 -11.18
N GLY A 130 12.10 -2.39 -10.90
CA GLY A 130 13.50 -2.35 -11.36
C GLY A 130 14.28 -1.13 -10.86
N GLY A 131 13.93 -0.60 -9.67
CA GLY A 131 14.57 0.56 -9.06
C GLY A 131 14.02 1.93 -9.51
N GLU A 132 13.07 1.97 -10.44
CA GLU A 132 12.47 3.20 -10.96
C GLU A 132 11.05 3.40 -10.44
N VAL A 133 10.64 4.66 -10.27
CA VAL A 133 9.27 5.00 -9.83
C VAL A 133 8.26 4.67 -10.92
N LEU A 134 7.29 3.81 -10.60
CA LEU A 134 6.13 3.54 -11.42
C LEU A 134 5.10 4.64 -11.19
N SER A 135 4.85 5.45 -12.22
CA SER A 135 3.82 6.48 -12.18
C SER A 135 3.27 6.84 -13.55
N ARG A 136 2.03 7.36 -13.58
CA ARG A 136 1.44 7.99 -14.77
C ARG A 136 1.74 9.48 -14.85
N ASP A 137 2.09 10.12 -13.73
CA ASP A 137 2.44 11.54 -13.66
C ASP A 137 3.95 11.74 -13.93
N PRO A 138 4.34 12.45 -15.00
CA PRO A 138 5.75 12.75 -15.27
C PRO A 138 6.47 13.47 -14.12
N ALA A 139 5.76 14.23 -13.28
CA ALA A 139 6.35 14.94 -12.15
C ALA A 139 6.83 14.02 -11.00
N LEU A 140 6.36 12.77 -10.99
CA LEU A 140 6.75 11.71 -10.06
C LEU A 140 7.80 10.77 -10.66
N LYS A 141 8.02 10.79 -11.98
CA LYS A 141 9.05 9.99 -12.70
C LYS A 141 10.45 10.60 -12.54
N ILE A 142 10.91 10.66 -11.30
CA ILE A 142 12.26 11.09 -10.92
C ILE A 142 12.91 9.99 -10.08
N PRO A 143 14.23 10.03 -9.84
CA PRO A 143 14.89 9.04 -9.00
C PRO A 143 14.19 8.90 -7.63
N PRO A 144 13.99 7.68 -7.11
CA PRO A 144 13.19 7.48 -5.89
C PRO A 144 13.67 8.29 -4.68
N LEU A 145 14.99 8.43 -4.50
CA LEU A 145 15.57 9.23 -3.42
C LEU A 145 15.26 10.73 -3.56
N ASP A 146 15.20 11.24 -4.79
CA ASP A 146 14.80 12.62 -5.05
C ASP A 146 13.30 12.81 -4.82
N LEU A 147 12.48 11.80 -5.14
CA LEU A 147 11.06 11.82 -4.81
C LEU A 147 10.83 11.82 -3.29
N ILE A 148 11.57 11.04 -2.51
CA ILE A 148 11.51 11.07 -1.05
C ILE A 148 11.78 12.49 -0.53
N ARG A 149 12.87 13.14 -0.97
CA ARG A 149 13.18 14.53 -0.59
C ARG A 149 12.06 15.51 -1.00
N LYS A 150 11.46 15.29 -2.17
CA LYS A 150 10.37 16.11 -2.68
C LYS A 150 9.09 16.00 -1.84
N LEU A 151 8.89 14.88 -1.14
CA LEU A 151 7.75 14.65 -0.24
C LEU A 151 7.97 15.20 1.18
N ASN A 152 9.22 15.40 1.61
CA ASN A 152 9.54 15.96 2.94
C ASN A 152 8.74 17.22 3.34
N PRO A 153 8.56 18.25 2.50
CA PRO A 153 7.83 19.45 2.90
C PRO A 153 6.31 19.23 3.05
N LEU A 154 5.78 18.09 2.61
CA LEU A 154 4.35 17.80 2.66
C LEU A 154 3.96 17.22 4.02
N PRO A 155 2.76 17.55 4.55
CA PRO A 155 2.26 17.02 5.82
C PRO A 155 1.71 15.59 5.67
N ILE A 156 2.53 14.68 5.16
CA ILE A 156 2.18 13.26 5.03
C ILE A 156 2.46 12.51 6.34
N ARG A 157 1.79 11.37 6.53
CA ARG A 157 1.95 10.54 7.72
C ARG A 157 3.24 9.72 7.68
N GLU A 158 3.48 9.09 6.54
CA GLU A 158 4.54 8.12 6.29
C GLU A 158 4.62 7.79 4.80
N VAL A 159 5.75 7.22 4.40
CA VAL A 159 6.01 6.78 3.02
C VAL A 159 6.19 5.26 3.00
N ILE A 160 5.47 4.58 2.11
CA ILE A 160 5.71 3.18 1.77
C ILE A 160 6.66 3.15 0.57
N LEU A 161 7.75 2.39 0.67
CA LEU A 161 8.61 2.06 -0.47
C LEU A 161 8.29 0.63 -0.90
N LEU A 162 7.57 0.47 -2.00
CA LEU A 162 7.04 -0.81 -2.46
C LEU A 162 7.79 -1.30 -3.70
N SER A 163 8.68 -2.29 -3.54
CA SER A 163 9.37 -2.94 -4.67
C SER A 163 8.49 -4.03 -5.29
N LEU A 164 7.71 -3.67 -6.30
CA LEU A 164 6.71 -4.54 -6.92
C LEU A 164 7.32 -5.82 -7.51
N ASP A 165 8.48 -5.71 -8.17
CA ASP A 165 9.18 -6.85 -8.77
C ASP A 165 9.68 -7.89 -7.74
N ARG A 166 9.69 -7.52 -6.45
CA ARG A 166 10.06 -8.36 -5.31
C ARG A 166 8.87 -8.89 -4.50
N VAL A 167 7.64 -8.44 -4.79
CA VAL A 167 6.44 -8.91 -4.09
C VAL A 167 6.24 -10.41 -4.34
N GLY A 168 6.06 -11.19 -3.27
CA GLY A 168 5.84 -12.64 -3.35
C GLY A 168 7.09 -13.48 -3.67
N THR A 169 8.28 -12.87 -3.85
CA THR A 169 9.49 -13.60 -4.27
C THR A 169 10.44 -14.01 -3.13
N SER A 170 10.27 -13.44 -1.93
CA SER A 170 11.19 -13.63 -0.79
C SER A 170 12.66 -13.31 -1.08
N LEU A 171 12.95 -12.45 -2.07
CA LEU A 171 14.31 -12.07 -2.47
C LEU A 171 15.04 -11.15 -1.48
N GLY A 172 14.38 -10.72 -0.41
CA GLY A 172 14.94 -9.78 0.55
C GLY A 172 14.85 -8.32 0.10
N LEU A 173 15.30 -7.45 0.98
CA LEU A 173 15.26 -6.00 0.84
C LEU A 173 16.55 -5.44 0.20
N ASP A 174 16.46 -4.29 -0.45
CA ASP A 174 17.64 -3.54 -0.90
C ASP A 174 18.18 -2.67 0.24
N GLU A 175 18.99 -3.25 1.12
CA GLU A 175 19.46 -2.57 2.35
C GLU A 175 20.22 -1.25 2.10
N VAL A 176 20.91 -1.13 0.96
CA VAL A 176 21.66 0.08 0.60
C VAL A 176 20.69 1.20 0.28
N PHE A 177 19.75 0.94 -0.63
CA PHE A 177 18.69 1.90 -0.96
C PHE A 177 17.88 2.32 0.27
N LEU A 178 17.58 1.36 1.15
CA LEU A 178 16.81 1.63 2.36
C LEU A 178 17.52 2.55 3.35
N ARG A 179 18.84 2.36 3.52
CA ARG A 179 19.64 3.23 4.38
C ARG A 179 19.65 4.65 3.84
N GLU A 180 19.90 4.81 2.54
CA GLU A 180 19.89 6.12 1.88
C GLU A 180 18.51 6.78 1.97
N ALA A 181 17.44 6.03 1.72
CA ALA A 181 16.08 6.52 1.88
C ALA A 181 15.79 6.99 3.32
N SER A 182 16.21 6.20 4.32
CA SER A 182 16.02 6.52 5.73
C SER A 182 16.81 7.73 6.19
N ASP A 183 17.99 7.98 5.62
CA ASP A 183 18.80 9.16 5.93
C ASP A 183 18.24 10.44 5.30
N LEU A 184 17.44 10.31 4.24
CA LEU A 184 16.88 11.44 3.48
C LEU A 184 15.44 11.80 3.85
N SER A 185 14.66 10.86 4.35
CA SER A 185 13.24 11.10 4.65
C SER A 185 13.05 11.75 6.01
N ASP A 186 12.24 12.81 6.04
CA ASP A 186 11.75 13.38 7.30
C ASP A 186 10.55 12.60 7.87
N HIS A 187 10.02 11.65 7.08
CA HIS A 187 8.83 10.87 7.39
C HIS A 187 9.20 9.43 7.77
N PRO A 188 8.38 8.74 8.59
CA PRO A 188 8.53 7.30 8.80
C PRO A 188 8.46 6.55 7.47
N LEU A 189 9.34 5.55 7.32
CA LEU A 189 9.36 4.67 6.15
C LEU A 189 8.79 3.29 6.50
N LEU A 190 7.91 2.79 5.64
CA LEU A 190 7.46 1.41 5.59
C LEU A 190 7.97 0.77 4.32
N LEU A 191 8.31 -0.51 4.39
CA LEU A 191 8.97 -1.22 3.30
C LEU A 191 8.12 -2.40 2.86
N GLY A 192 7.88 -2.49 1.56
CA GLY A 192 7.10 -3.55 0.93
C GLY A 192 7.87 -4.21 -0.22
N GLY A 193 7.60 -5.50 -0.44
CA GLY A 193 8.26 -6.32 -1.45
C GLY A 193 9.51 -7.02 -0.92
N GLY A 194 9.58 -8.35 -1.08
CA GLY A 194 10.75 -9.16 -0.72
C GLY A 194 10.95 -9.44 0.77
N VAL A 195 10.10 -8.92 1.67
CA VAL A 195 10.16 -9.19 3.12
C VAL A 195 9.94 -10.68 3.41
N ARG A 196 10.76 -11.27 4.28
CA ARG A 196 10.73 -12.69 4.68
C ARG A 196 10.74 -12.85 6.20
#